data_AF-A7GDZ9-F1
#
_entry.id   AF-A7GDZ9-F1
#
_cell.length_a   1.000
_cell.length_b   1.000
_cell.length_c   1.000
_cell.angle_alpha   90.00
_cell.angle_beta   90.00
_cell.angle_gamma   90.00
#
_symmetry.space_group_name_H-M   'P 1'
#
loop_
_entity.id
_entity.type
_entity.pdbx_description
1 polymer ?
#
loop_
_entity_poly.entity_id
_entity_poly.type
_entity_poly.pdbx_seq_one_letter_code
_entity_poly.pdbx_strand_id
1 'polypeptide(L)' 'MKRLWKILNERYGIYTMEQLKEEMAKTELDIGIFTMPFTTNNSTENN' A
#
# COMPACT_ATOMS: atom_id res chain seq x y z
N MET A 1 9.79 -7.47 9.24
CA MET A 1 10.38 -6.89 8.00
C MET A 1 10.82 -7.91 6.94
N LYS A 2 11.29 -9.13 7.29
CA LYS A 2 11.83 -10.08 6.29
C LYS A 2 10.82 -10.64 5.27
N ARG A 3 9.53 -10.73 5.61
CA ARG A 3 8.52 -11.41 4.78
C ARG A 3 8.14 -10.62 3.53
N LEU A 4 7.93 -9.31 3.67
CA LEU A 4 7.60 -8.42 2.54
C LEU A 4 8.76 -8.32 1.55
N TRP A 5 9.97 -8.15 2.06
CA TRP A 5 11.18 -8.19 1.24
C TRP A 5 11.37 -9.53 0.51
N LYS A 6 11.07 -10.65 1.16
CA LYS A 6 11.12 -11.96 0.51
C LYS A 6 10.16 -12.07 -0.67
N ILE A 7 8.94 -11.55 -0.54
CA ILE A 7 7.95 -11.54 -1.63
C ILE A 7 8.38 -10.61 -2.77
N LEU A 8 8.91 -9.43 -2.46
CA LEU A 8 9.46 -8.49 -3.44
C LEU A 8 10.61 -9.12 -4.24
N ASN A 9 11.52 -9.82 -3.55
CA ASN A 9 12.64 -10.51 -4.17
C ASN A 9 12.19 -11.71 -5.02
N GLU A 10 11.35 -12.60 -4.49
CA GLU A 10 11.01 -13.88 -5.13
C GLU A 10 9.96 -13.73 -6.24
N ARG A 11 9.00 -12.82 -6.07
CA ARG A 11 7.84 -12.70 -6.97
C ARG A 11 7.96 -11.56 -7.96
N TYR A 12 8.66 -10.49 -7.59
CA TYR A 12 8.76 -9.27 -8.39
C TYR A 12 10.20 -8.97 -8.85
N GLY A 13 11.19 -9.75 -8.39
CA GLY A 13 12.59 -9.56 -8.78
C GLY A 13 13.19 -8.23 -8.32
N ILE A 14 12.61 -7.62 -7.28
CA ILE A 14 13.06 -6.34 -6.71
C ILE A 14 14.01 -6.69 -5.58
N TYR A 15 15.30 -6.41 -5.74
CA TYR A 15 16.33 -6.75 -4.76
C TYR A 15 16.95 -5.52 -4.09
N THR A 16 16.74 -4.33 -4.66
CA THR A 16 17.28 -3.07 -4.15
C THR A 16 16.18 -2.05 -3.89
N MET A 17 16.49 -1.09 -3.02
CA MET A 17 15.58 0.02 -2.71
C MET A 17 15.37 0.94 -3.92
N GLU A 18 16.34 1.02 -4.83
CA GLU A 18 16.28 1.83 -6.03
C GLU A 18 15.27 1.25 -7.03
N GLN A 19 15.33 -0.07 -7.25
CA GLN A 19 14.35 -0.81 -8.04
C GLN A 19 12.93 -0.68 -7.46
N LEU A 20 12.82 -0.76 -6.13
CA LEU A 20 11.53 -0.56 -5.46
C LEU A 20 10.97 0.85 -5.75
N LYS A 21 11.81 1.89 -5.69
CA LYS A 21 11.40 3.27 -5.99
C LYS A 21 11.00 3.46 -7.44
N GLU A 22 11.72 2.86 -8.39
CA GLU A 22 11.37 2.91 -9.81
C GLU A 22 10.02 2.23 -10.09
N GLU A 23 9.79 1.04 -9.53
CA GLU A 23 8.52 0.32 -9.69
C GLU A 23 7.35 1.05 -9.01
N MET A 24 7.59 1.65 -7.84
CA MET A 24 6.61 2.50 -7.18
C MET A 24 6.33 3.79 -7.96
N ALA A 25 7.31 4.37 -8.64
CA ALA A 25 7.12 5.57 -9.46
C ALA A 25 6.33 5.30 -10.75
N LYS A 26 6.43 4.08 -11.31
CA LYS A 26 5.58 3.62 -12.42
C LYS A 26 4.13 3.36 -11.99
N THR A 27 3.94 3.06 -10.72
CA THR A 27 2.61 2.78 -10.17
C THR A 27 1.95 4.10 -9.82
N GLU A 28 0.96 4.54 -10.61
CA GLU A 28 0.06 5.62 -10.21
C GLU A 28 -0.75 5.15 -9.00
N LEU A 29 -0.26 5.47 -7.80
CA LEU A 29 -0.99 5.23 -6.57
C LEU A 29 -2.08 6.30 -6.48
N ASP A 30 -3.33 5.93 -6.81
CA ASP A 30 -4.49 6.79 -6.54
C ASP A 30 -4.73 6.85 -5.03
N ILE A 31 -3.97 7.74 -4.38
CA ILE A 31 -4.06 8.03 -2.95
C ILE A 31 -5.41 8.66 -2.56
N GLY A 32 -6.26 9.04 -3.53
CA GLY A 32 -7.57 9.61 -3.28
C GLY A 32 -8.45 8.71 -2.41
N ILE A 33 -8.31 7.39 -2.55
CA ILE A 33 -9.06 6.42 -1.73
C ILE A 33 -8.57 6.39 -0.27
N PHE A 34 -7.28 6.65 -0.03
CA PHE A 34 -6.68 6.62 1.31
C PHE A 34 -6.73 7.97 2.03
N THR A 35 -6.83 9.08 1.28
CA THR A 35 -6.96 10.44 1.82
C THR A 35 -8.41 10.90 1.93
N MET A 36 -9.36 10.16 1.36
CA MET A 36 -10.78 10.42 1.59
C MET A 36 -11.05 10.33 3.10
N PRO A 37 -11.60 11.39 3.73
CA PRO A 37 -11.98 11.31 5.12
C PRO A 37 -12.99 10.17 5.24
N PHE A 38 -12.66 9.15 6.03
CA PHE A 38 -13.59 8.07 6.34
C PHE A 38 -14.89 8.70 6.82
N THR A 39 -15.96 8.61 6.02
CA THR A 39 -17.31 8.76 6.53
C THR A 39 -17.62 7.50 7.33
N THR A 40 -17.02 7.41 8.52
CA THR A 40 -17.44 6.46 9.53
C THR A 40 -18.82 6.89 9.98
N ASN A 41 -19.85 6.41 9.29
CA ASN A 41 -21.20 6.38 9.83
C ASN A 41 -21.17 5.40 11.01
N ASN A 42 -20.75 5.89 12.17
CA ASN A 42 -21.05 5.24 13.44
C ASN A 42 -22.57 5.33 13.61
N SER A 43 -23.31 4.37 13.08
CA SER A 43 -24.67 4.11 13.50
C SER A 43 -24.61 3.73 14.98
N THR A 44 -24.85 4.71 15.83
CA THR A 44 -25.11 4.54 17.26
C THR A 44 -26.38 3.71 17.40
N GLU A 45 -26.25 2.38 17.43
CA GLU A 45 -27.29 1.50 17.96
C GLU A 45 -27.27 1.63 19.49
N ASN A 46 -28.11 2.51 20.01
CA ASN A 46 -28.50 2.52 21.40
C ASN A 46 -29.38 1.28 21.66
N ASN A 47 -28.97 0.42 22.59
CA ASN A 47 -29.84 -0.46 23.37
C ASN A 47 -29.46 -0.34 24.85
#